data_AF-A0A0T7FTN3-F1
#
_entry.id   AF-A0A0T7FTN3-F1
#
_cell.length_a   1.000
_cell.length_b   1.000
_cell.length_c   1.000
_cell.angle_alpha   90.00
_cell.angle_beta   90.00
_cell.angle_gamma   90.00
#
_symmetry.space_group_name_H-M   'P 1'
#
loop_
_entity.id
_entity.type
_entity.pdbx_description
1 polymer ?
#
loop_
_entity_poly.entity_id
_entity_poly.type
_entity_poly.pdbx_seq_one_letter_code
_entity_poly.pdbx_strand_id
1 'polypeptide(L)'
;MKHTIFARLAKDRAGNFGIMTAAMLPVLLAVGGVAVDLTQAMDQKNQLQALADGATLAAASAMAAKGTMTTAEAQKLGTDMYIAQKIKELKNSGASAETLAAEEAKLRANTETLVTSSGSSKTAASYEVRMKSSYDVALSGLTSFLGFPTVRVSVESVSASGREGNALSMYLALDESGSMAEDTTTINSAQPTIQQSYPCGRNNNKICYGDVPNYLTKMESLKAAAGVMFAELEKADSNHELIRVGADSYDDQTKTQQSIQWGTSLVDSYVKRLPEPPSGGTDASGALTNAFNALKNANATEKTAHDGKGNTNFDRYIVFMTDGEMTGNSGTWNSTIDTRVRDICLNAKSDGLTDAAKLKLKNGQQLTEEEMSKGIKIYTIAFMAPDRGKKLLNYCASGPGYYYEPTDMTTLVKTFGEIARKAAQTGTRLTN
;
A
#
# COMPACT_ATOMS: atom_id res chain seq x y z
N MET A 1 36.66 28.91 -66.73
CA MET A 1 36.64 28.16 -65.45
C MET A 1 35.31 28.44 -64.75
N LYS A 2 34.50 27.41 -64.51
CA LYS A 2 33.19 27.56 -63.87
C LYS A 2 33.42 27.93 -62.39
N HIS A 3 33.28 29.19 -62.05
CA HIS A 3 33.29 29.62 -60.65
C HIS A 3 32.09 28.94 -59.96
N THR A 4 32.37 28.03 -59.03
CA THR A 4 31.36 27.37 -58.21
C THR A 4 30.58 28.45 -57.46
N ILE A 5 29.25 28.32 -57.41
CA ILE A 5 28.35 29.28 -56.76
C ILE A 5 28.80 29.55 -55.30
N PHE A 6 29.34 28.54 -54.62
CA PHE A 6 29.95 28.66 -53.29
C PHE A 6 31.12 29.65 -53.19
N ALA A 7 32.00 29.73 -54.21
CA ALA A 7 33.12 30.66 -54.19
C ALA A 7 32.68 32.12 -54.43
N ARG A 8 31.54 32.32 -55.11
CA ARG A 8 30.89 33.62 -55.25
C ARG A 8 30.17 34.03 -53.98
N LEU A 9 29.46 33.11 -53.32
CA LEU A 9 28.76 33.36 -52.06
C LEU A 9 29.75 33.71 -50.92
N ALA A 10 30.90 33.03 -50.84
CA ALA A 10 31.94 33.30 -49.83
C ALA A 10 32.67 34.65 -50.03
N LYS A 11 32.59 35.26 -51.23
CA LYS A 11 33.20 36.56 -51.55
C LYS A 11 32.19 37.70 -51.62
N ASP A 12 30.91 37.42 -51.48
CA ASP A 12 29.86 38.43 -51.55
C ASP A 12 29.83 39.28 -50.27
N ARG A 13 29.99 40.61 -50.42
CA ARG A 13 29.92 41.60 -49.33
C ARG A 13 28.62 42.42 -49.36
N ALA A 14 27.71 42.14 -50.29
CA ALA A 14 26.46 42.88 -50.43
C ALA A 14 25.41 42.50 -49.36
N GLY A 15 25.59 41.38 -48.68
CA GLY A 15 24.76 40.99 -47.55
C GLY A 15 25.38 41.38 -46.22
N ASN A 16 24.65 42.12 -45.38
CA ASN A 16 24.95 42.37 -43.97
C ASN A 16 24.96 41.08 -43.10
N PHE A 17 24.99 39.90 -43.74
CA PHE A 17 24.84 38.59 -43.13
C PHE A 17 25.97 38.29 -42.15
N GLY A 18 27.21 38.69 -42.45
CA GLY A 18 28.34 38.52 -41.53
C GLY A 18 28.18 39.33 -40.24
N ILE A 19 27.72 40.58 -40.33
CA ILE A 19 27.51 41.46 -39.17
C ILE A 19 26.27 41.03 -38.39
N MET A 20 25.17 40.69 -39.06
CA MET A 20 23.96 40.16 -38.41
C MET A 20 24.24 38.82 -37.71
N THR A 21 24.97 37.92 -38.35
CA THR A 21 25.35 36.63 -37.73
C THR A 21 26.30 36.84 -36.56
N ALA A 22 27.30 37.75 -36.69
CA ALA A 22 28.22 38.07 -35.60
C ALA A 22 27.52 38.70 -34.39
N ALA A 23 26.45 39.48 -34.61
CA ALA A 23 25.65 40.05 -33.53
C ALA A 23 24.64 39.04 -32.93
N MET A 24 24.03 38.18 -33.75
CA MET A 24 23.02 37.21 -33.29
C MET A 24 23.61 35.95 -32.67
N LEU A 25 24.78 35.50 -33.11
CA LEU A 25 25.38 34.24 -32.65
C LEU A 25 25.63 34.24 -31.12
N PRO A 26 26.20 35.28 -30.48
CA PRO A 26 26.34 35.34 -29.03
C PRO A 26 25.00 35.30 -28.30
N VAL A 27 23.96 35.93 -28.86
CA VAL A 27 22.61 35.95 -28.27
C VAL A 27 21.95 34.58 -28.34
N LEU A 28 22.07 33.87 -29.47
CA LEU A 28 21.55 32.51 -29.62
C LEU A 28 22.27 31.51 -28.71
N LEU A 29 23.60 31.63 -28.57
CA LEU A 29 24.39 30.81 -27.65
C LEU A 29 24.05 31.12 -26.19
N ALA A 30 23.83 32.38 -25.85
CA ALA A 30 23.39 32.80 -24.51
C ALA A 30 22.01 32.20 -24.15
N VAL A 31 21.04 32.30 -25.06
CA VAL A 31 19.69 31.73 -24.86
C VAL A 31 19.75 30.20 -24.78
N GLY A 32 20.55 29.56 -25.64
CA GLY A 32 20.77 28.11 -25.60
C GLY A 32 21.41 27.64 -24.29
N GLY A 33 22.43 28.37 -23.80
CA GLY A 33 23.09 28.09 -22.52
C GLY A 33 22.13 28.18 -21.34
N VAL A 34 21.36 29.27 -21.28
CA VAL A 34 20.32 29.46 -20.24
C VAL A 34 19.29 28.34 -20.28
N ALA A 35 18.83 27.91 -21.46
CA ALA A 35 17.82 26.85 -21.59
C ALA A 35 18.29 25.49 -21.06
N VAL A 36 19.55 25.11 -21.35
CA VAL A 36 20.15 23.86 -20.84
C VAL A 36 20.29 23.94 -19.32
N ASP A 37 20.80 25.06 -18.81
CA ASP A 37 21.00 25.27 -17.37
C ASP A 37 19.69 25.27 -16.58
N LEU A 38 18.62 25.85 -17.15
CA LEU A 38 17.28 25.81 -16.55
C LEU A 38 16.74 24.39 -16.48
N THR A 39 16.95 23.60 -17.53
CA THR A 39 16.56 22.19 -17.57
C THR A 39 17.30 21.38 -16.51
N GLN A 40 18.62 21.60 -16.38
CA GLN A 40 19.43 20.96 -15.35
C GLN A 40 19.02 21.38 -13.94
N ALA A 41 18.74 22.66 -13.72
CA ALA A 41 18.27 23.17 -12.43
C ALA A 41 16.90 22.59 -12.05
N MET A 42 15.99 22.42 -13.03
CA MET A 42 14.69 21.78 -12.81
C MET A 42 14.81 20.28 -12.50
N ASP A 43 15.72 19.57 -13.17
CA ASP A 43 15.99 18.16 -12.87
C ASP A 43 16.57 17.99 -11.45
N GLN A 44 17.54 18.84 -11.07
CA GLN A 44 18.07 18.88 -9.70
C GLN A 44 16.98 19.22 -8.68
N LYS A 45 16.06 20.15 -8.98
CA LYS A 45 14.92 20.46 -8.10
C LYS A 45 14.05 19.23 -7.85
N ASN A 46 13.68 18.50 -8.91
CA ASN A 46 12.83 17.32 -8.81
C ASN A 46 13.49 16.22 -7.98
N GLN A 47 14.80 16.01 -8.16
CA GLN A 47 15.58 15.07 -7.36
C GLN A 47 15.62 15.48 -5.88
N LEU A 48 15.92 16.75 -5.59
CA LEU A 48 15.94 17.27 -4.21
C LEU A 48 14.56 17.17 -3.54
N GLN A 49 13.48 17.36 -4.30
CA GLN A 49 12.12 17.19 -3.81
C GLN A 49 11.85 15.73 -3.43
N ALA A 50 12.18 14.77 -4.30
CA ALA A 50 12.01 13.35 -4.01
C ALA A 50 12.83 12.88 -2.79
N LEU A 51 14.05 13.41 -2.63
CA LEU A 51 14.88 13.16 -1.44
C LEU A 51 14.25 13.75 -0.17
N ALA A 52 13.73 14.98 -0.24
CA ALA A 52 13.05 15.62 0.88
C ALA A 52 11.79 14.83 1.28
N ASP A 53 10.99 14.38 0.32
CA ASP A 53 9.78 13.56 0.56
C ASP A 53 10.11 12.22 1.21
N GLY A 54 11.16 11.55 0.77
CA GLY A 54 11.63 10.31 1.40
C GLY A 54 12.12 10.54 2.84
N ALA A 55 12.81 11.66 3.07
CA ALA A 55 13.37 12.00 4.37
C ALA A 55 12.30 12.44 5.39
N THR A 56 11.33 13.25 4.97
CA THR A 56 10.20 13.65 5.82
C THR A 56 9.34 12.44 6.16
N LEU A 57 9.00 11.59 5.18
CA LEU A 57 8.23 10.36 5.42
C LEU A 57 8.95 9.38 6.35
N ALA A 58 10.27 9.21 6.20
CA ALA A 58 11.05 8.35 7.08
C ALA A 58 11.09 8.87 8.52
N ALA A 59 11.22 10.19 8.70
CA ALA A 59 11.17 10.81 10.03
C ALA A 59 9.78 10.67 10.66
N ALA A 60 8.71 10.91 9.90
CA ALA A 60 7.33 10.77 10.34
C ALA A 60 6.99 9.31 10.71
N SER A 61 7.37 8.35 9.87
CA SER A 61 7.15 6.92 10.17
C SER A 61 7.96 6.42 11.36
N ALA A 62 9.21 6.87 11.54
CA ALA A 62 10.00 6.54 12.72
C ALA A 62 9.40 7.09 14.01
N MET A 63 8.77 8.29 13.96
CA MET A 63 8.04 8.88 15.08
C MET A 63 6.83 8.02 15.45
N ALA A 64 6.03 7.62 14.46
CA ALA A 64 4.87 6.76 14.67
C ALA A 64 5.24 5.36 15.22
N ALA A 65 6.32 4.76 14.70
CA ALA A 65 6.73 3.40 15.06
C ALA A 65 7.37 3.30 16.46
N LYS A 66 8.17 4.30 16.87
CA LYS A 66 8.88 4.26 18.16
C LYS A 66 8.08 4.80 19.33
N GLY A 67 7.08 5.66 19.10
CA GLY A 67 6.17 6.23 20.12
C GLY A 67 6.82 7.05 21.26
N THR A 68 8.15 7.05 21.36
CA THR A 68 8.98 7.65 22.41
C THR A 68 10.07 8.57 21.84
N MET A 69 10.18 8.65 20.51
CA MET A 69 11.14 9.51 19.83
C MET A 69 10.73 10.97 20.03
N THR A 70 11.68 11.81 20.43
CA THR A 70 11.45 13.24 20.66
C THR A 70 11.39 13.99 19.33
N THR A 71 10.76 15.18 19.31
CA THR A 71 10.74 16.04 18.12
C THR A 71 12.15 16.41 17.65
N ALA A 72 13.09 16.59 18.57
CA ALA A 72 14.50 16.86 18.26
C ALA A 72 15.21 15.68 17.58
N GLU A 73 14.94 14.44 18.02
CA GLU A 73 15.49 13.24 17.38
C GLU A 73 14.90 13.03 15.97
N ALA A 74 13.61 13.34 15.79
CA ALA A 74 12.96 13.27 14.49
C ALA A 74 13.50 14.29 13.48
N GLN A 75 13.71 15.53 13.94
CA GLN A 75 14.34 16.58 13.14
C GLN A 75 15.72 16.12 12.68
N LYS A 76 16.53 15.62 13.63
CA LYS A 76 17.87 15.12 13.33
C LYS A 76 17.82 13.96 12.33
N LEU A 77 16.92 13.00 12.51
CA LEU A 77 16.77 11.85 11.62
C LEU A 77 16.40 12.29 10.18
N GLY A 78 15.41 13.16 10.02
CA GLY A 78 15.00 13.67 8.71
C GLY A 78 16.13 14.42 8.01
N THR A 79 16.80 15.34 8.73
CA THR A 79 17.95 16.08 8.20
C THR A 79 19.11 15.14 7.83
N ASP A 80 19.47 14.21 8.71
CA ASP A 80 20.56 13.25 8.47
C ASP A 80 20.27 12.35 7.25
N MET A 81 19.04 11.88 7.09
CA MET A 81 18.67 11.04 5.93
C MET A 81 18.71 11.80 4.62
N TYR A 82 18.18 13.03 4.58
CA TYR A 82 18.22 13.89 3.40
C TYR A 82 19.67 14.14 2.96
N ILE A 83 20.51 14.56 3.91
CA ILE A 83 21.93 14.87 3.66
C ILE A 83 22.69 13.60 3.26
N ALA A 84 22.53 12.49 3.98
CA ALA A 84 23.24 11.24 3.69
C ALA A 84 22.95 10.72 2.29
N GLN A 85 21.71 10.86 1.80
CA GLN A 85 21.36 10.48 0.43
C GLN A 85 22.02 11.40 -0.60
N LYS A 86 22.03 12.71 -0.38
CA LYS A 86 22.71 13.65 -1.31
C LYS A 86 24.22 13.47 -1.33
N ILE A 87 24.84 13.27 -0.17
CA ILE A 87 26.29 13.00 -0.05
C ILE A 87 26.65 11.66 -0.68
N LYS A 88 25.79 10.64 -0.59
CA LYS A 88 25.97 9.36 -1.30
C LYS A 88 25.97 9.55 -2.81
N GLU A 89 25.09 10.41 -3.34
CA GLU A 89 25.07 10.77 -4.76
C GLU A 89 26.38 11.45 -5.20
N LEU A 90 26.87 12.42 -4.42
CA LEU A 90 28.15 13.11 -4.67
C LEU A 90 29.37 12.19 -4.55
N LYS A 91 29.32 11.20 -3.65
CA LYS A 91 30.36 10.19 -3.53
C LYS A 91 30.41 9.29 -4.77
N ASN A 92 29.25 8.94 -5.31
CA ASN A 92 29.14 8.14 -6.52
C ASN A 92 29.60 8.89 -7.77
N SER A 93 29.58 10.23 -7.77
CA SER A 93 30.13 11.06 -8.85
C SER A 93 31.64 11.32 -8.73
N GLY A 94 32.32 10.75 -7.72
CA GLY A 94 33.78 10.79 -7.58
C GLY A 94 34.34 12.01 -6.86
N ALA A 95 33.52 12.72 -6.07
CA ALA A 95 33.99 13.87 -5.27
C ALA A 95 35.01 13.46 -4.19
N SER A 96 35.99 14.33 -3.92
CA SER A 96 37.00 14.12 -2.87
C SER A 96 36.39 14.23 -1.45
N ALA A 97 37.06 13.64 -0.46
CA ALA A 97 36.58 13.67 0.93
C ALA A 97 36.42 15.10 1.49
N GLU A 98 37.28 16.03 1.06
CA GLU A 98 37.24 17.43 1.46
C GLU A 98 36.04 18.17 0.86
N THR A 99 35.71 17.94 -0.42
CA THR A 99 34.54 18.56 -1.04
C THR A 99 33.24 18.00 -0.49
N LEU A 100 33.19 16.72 -0.16
CA LEU A 100 32.02 16.12 0.50
C LEU A 100 31.74 16.76 1.87
N ALA A 101 32.77 16.99 2.69
CA ALA A 101 32.61 17.62 4.00
C ALA A 101 32.16 19.09 3.91
N ALA A 102 32.70 19.85 2.96
CA ALA A 102 32.29 21.22 2.72
C ALA A 102 30.84 21.31 2.21
N GLU A 103 30.44 20.38 1.34
CA GLU A 103 29.09 20.34 0.77
C GLU A 103 28.06 19.88 1.80
N GLU A 104 28.43 18.93 2.67
CA GLU A 104 27.61 18.53 3.81
C GLU A 104 27.31 19.74 4.71
N ALA A 105 28.34 20.52 5.06
CA ALA A 105 28.17 21.70 5.92
C ALA A 105 27.22 22.75 5.31
N LYS A 106 27.29 22.97 3.99
CA LYS A 106 26.36 23.89 3.29
C LYS A 106 24.93 23.37 3.26
N LEU A 107 24.75 22.08 2.98
CA LEU A 107 23.43 21.45 3.01
C LEU A 107 22.82 21.53 4.40
N ARG A 108 23.61 21.27 5.46
CA ARG A 108 23.17 21.42 6.86
C ARG A 108 22.71 22.84 7.16
N ALA A 109 23.46 23.85 6.71
CA ALA A 109 23.17 25.25 6.98
C ALA A 109 21.91 25.76 6.24
N ASN A 110 21.61 25.20 5.07
CA ASN A 110 20.46 25.60 4.24
C ASN A 110 19.28 24.63 4.33
N THR A 111 19.33 23.63 5.20
CA THR A 111 18.22 22.70 5.46
C THR A 111 17.62 22.98 6.82
N GLU A 112 16.36 23.36 6.85
CA GLU A 112 15.56 23.50 8.05
C GLU A 112 14.52 22.39 8.11
N THR A 113 14.57 21.57 9.16
CA THR A 113 13.53 20.56 9.44
C THR A 113 12.78 20.98 10.69
N LEU A 114 11.49 21.27 10.53
CA LEU A 114 10.58 21.57 11.62
C LEU A 114 9.70 20.35 11.88
N VAL A 115 9.70 19.87 13.12
CA VAL A 115 8.76 18.83 13.55
C VAL A 115 7.81 19.46 14.54
N THR A 116 6.53 19.52 14.18
CA THR A 116 5.47 19.93 15.09
C THR A 116 4.75 18.68 15.60
N SER A 117 4.41 18.72 16.89
CA SER A 117 3.52 17.73 17.48
C SER A 117 2.26 18.45 17.91
N SER A 118 1.09 17.99 17.45
CA SER A 118 -0.20 18.47 17.93
C SER A 118 -0.92 17.30 18.63
N GLY A 119 -1.23 17.48 19.92
CA GLY A 119 -1.86 16.44 20.75
C GLY A 119 -1.45 16.54 22.22
N SER A 120 -2.44 16.70 23.11
CA SER A 120 -2.26 16.90 24.57
C SER A 120 -2.01 15.59 25.35
N SER A 121 -1.81 14.44 24.68
CA SER A 121 -1.58 13.17 25.36
C SER A 121 -0.61 12.26 24.61
N LYS A 122 0.06 11.37 25.35
CA LYS A 122 1.03 10.38 24.87
C LYS A 122 0.48 9.39 23.81
N THR A 123 -0.81 9.47 23.47
CA THR A 123 -1.52 8.46 22.67
C THR A 123 -2.28 9.04 21.47
N ALA A 124 -2.35 10.36 21.30
CA ALA A 124 -3.06 11.03 20.19
C ALA A 124 -2.21 12.14 19.54
N ALA A 125 -0.89 12.02 19.60
CA ALA A 125 -0.01 12.99 18.98
C ALA A 125 -0.02 12.77 17.45
N SER A 126 -0.49 13.78 16.71
CA SER A 126 -0.14 13.95 15.32
C SER A 126 1.21 14.67 15.23
N TYR A 127 2.09 14.14 14.40
CA TYR A 127 3.43 14.63 14.15
C TYR A 127 3.49 15.05 12.68
N GLU A 128 3.71 16.34 12.44
CA GLU A 128 3.99 16.86 11.12
C GLU A 128 5.49 17.12 11.04
N VAL A 129 6.13 16.56 10.02
CA VAL A 129 7.52 16.82 9.66
C VAL A 129 7.52 17.67 8.40
N ARG A 130 7.94 18.93 8.55
CA ARG A 130 8.14 19.88 7.46
C ARG A 130 9.63 20.06 7.22
N MET A 131 10.06 19.94 5.98
CA MET A 131 11.45 20.16 5.58
C MET A 131 11.51 21.21 4.49
N LYS A 132 12.35 22.24 4.72
CA LYS A 132 12.72 23.24 3.73
C LYS A 132 14.21 23.13 3.48
N SER A 133 14.60 23.00 2.22
CA SER A 133 16.01 22.97 1.84
C SER A 133 16.26 23.86 0.63
N SER A 134 17.36 24.59 0.67
CA SER A 134 17.85 25.40 -0.45
C SER A 134 19.23 24.92 -0.90
N TYR A 135 19.42 24.83 -2.22
CA TYR A 135 20.66 24.42 -2.84
C TYR A 135 21.02 25.32 -4.03
N ASP A 136 22.28 25.74 -4.10
CA ASP A 136 22.78 26.60 -5.17
C ASP A 136 23.36 25.72 -6.29
N VAL A 137 22.63 25.60 -7.41
CA VAL A 137 23.06 24.84 -8.58
C VAL A 137 24.02 25.69 -9.41
N ALA A 138 25.22 25.18 -9.65
CA ALA A 138 26.20 25.81 -10.54
C ALA A 138 25.71 25.77 -12.00
N LEU A 139 25.74 26.91 -12.67
CA LEU A 139 25.36 27.01 -14.08
C LEU A 139 26.56 26.80 -15.00
N SER A 140 26.30 26.49 -16.27
CA SER A 140 27.35 26.37 -17.29
C SER A 140 28.14 27.67 -17.48
N GLY A 141 29.35 27.55 -18.04
CA GLY A 141 30.25 28.69 -18.24
C GLY A 141 29.68 29.78 -19.16
N LEU A 142 28.76 29.43 -20.08
CA LEU A 142 28.08 30.40 -20.94
C LEU A 142 27.14 31.30 -20.15
N THR A 143 26.46 30.76 -19.15
CA THR A 143 25.49 31.48 -18.32
C THR A 143 26.17 32.22 -17.17
N SER A 144 27.26 31.66 -16.64
CA SER A 144 28.14 32.37 -15.72
C SER A 144 28.79 33.60 -16.36
N PHE A 145 29.11 33.56 -17.66
CA PHE A 145 29.64 34.73 -18.40
C PHE A 145 28.62 35.88 -18.50
N LEU A 146 27.32 35.56 -18.42
CA LEU A 146 26.23 36.55 -18.39
C LEU A 146 25.98 37.14 -16.98
N GLY A 147 26.81 36.77 -16.00
CA GLY A 147 26.71 37.29 -14.61
C GLY A 147 25.88 36.43 -13.66
N PHE A 148 25.46 35.23 -14.07
CA PHE A 148 24.69 34.29 -13.24
C PHE A 148 25.50 33.02 -12.95
N PRO A 149 26.37 33.00 -11.93
CA PRO A 149 27.21 31.84 -11.65
C PRO A 149 26.41 30.66 -11.06
N THR A 150 25.31 30.93 -10.35
CA THR A 150 24.50 29.93 -9.66
C THR A 150 23.01 30.32 -9.66
N VAL A 151 22.12 29.32 -9.66
CA VAL A 151 20.69 29.50 -9.37
C VAL A 151 20.34 28.78 -8.07
N ARG A 152 19.65 29.49 -7.17
CA ARG A 152 19.12 28.91 -5.94
C ARG A 152 17.83 28.15 -6.22
N VAL A 153 17.83 26.87 -5.89
CA VAL A 153 16.67 25.99 -5.93
C VAL A 153 16.21 25.72 -4.50
N SER A 154 14.92 25.90 -4.23
CA SER A 154 14.31 25.57 -2.95
C SER A 154 13.26 24.48 -3.09
N VAL A 155 13.24 23.57 -2.13
CA VAL A 155 12.25 22.49 -2.00
C VAL A 155 11.57 22.59 -0.64
N GLU A 156 10.27 22.29 -0.61
CA GLU A 156 9.47 22.20 0.60
C GLU A 156 8.72 20.87 0.57
N SER A 157 8.84 20.08 1.64
CA SER A 157 8.17 18.79 1.78
C SER A 157 7.46 18.75 3.13
N VAL A 158 6.24 18.20 3.14
CA VAL A 158 5.44 18.03 4.35
C VAL A 158 4.94 16.60 4.42
N SER A 159 5.22 15.95 5.55
CA SER A 159 4.69 14.63 5.85
C SER A 159 4.01 14.65 7.21
N ALA A 160 2.89 13.95 7.33
CA ALA A 160 2.17 13.82 8.58
C ALA A 160 2.12 12.36 9.02
N SER A 161 2.31 12.14 10.31
CA SER A 161 2.14 10.84 10.97
C SER A 161 1.34 11.02 12.24
N GLY A 162 0.18 10.37 12.35
CA GLY A 162 -0.67 10.44 13.53
C GLY A 162 -0.71 9.11 14.26
N ARG A 163 -0.70 9.14 15.60
CA ARG A 163 -1.32 8.06 16.38
C ARG A 163 -2.85 8.09 16.22
N GLU A 164 -3.44 9.27 16.00
CA GLU A 164 -4.71 9.41 15.26
C GLU A 164 -4.49 8.92 13.82
N GLY A 165 -4.78 7.65 13.56
CA GLY A 165 -4.57 7.04 12.24
C GLY A 165 -4.21 5.56 12.26
N ASN A 166 -3.90 4.97 13.41
CA ASN A 166 -3.60 3.53 13.52
C ASN A 166 -4.74 2.71 14.15
N ALA A 167 -5.76 3.37 14.73
CA ALA A 167 -6.94 2.65 15.20
C ALA A 167 -7.69 2.09 13.99
N LEU A 168 -8.12 0.84 14.07
CA LEU A 168 -8.86 0.19 13.00
C LEU A 168 -9.87 -0.81 13.51
N SER A 169 -10.89 -1.01 12.69
CA SER A 169 -11.88 -2.06 12.82
C SER A 169 -11.77 -2.97 11.59
N MET A 170 -11.43 -4.24 11.81
CA MET A 170 -11.30 -5.24 10.76
C MET A 170 -12.35 -6.33 10.92
N TYR A 171 -12.94 -6.77 9.81
CA TYR A 171 -13.89 -7.87 9.81
C TYR A 171 -13.55 -8.89 8.73
N LEU A 172 -13.41 -10.16 9.10
CA LEU A 172 -13.08 -11.23 8.16
C LEU A 172 -14.37 -11.94 7.72
N ALA A 173 -14.58 -12.08 6.42
CA ALA A 173 -15.59 -12.95 5.82
C ALA A 173 -14.86 -14.16 5.21
N LEU A 174 -15.02 -15.32 5.86
CA LEU A 174 -14.20 -16.51 5.62
C LEU A 174 -15.03 -17.65 5.02
N ASP A 175 -14.57 -18.18 3.89
CA ASP A 175 -15.21 -19.30 3.23
C ASP A 175 -14.94 -20.62 3.98
N GLU A 176 -16.02 -21.33 4.31
CA GLU A 176 -15.99 -22.71 4.80
C GLU A 176 -16.87 -23.66 3.97
N SER A 177 -17.05 -23.33 2.69
CA SER A 177 -17.74 -24.20 1.73
C SER A 177 -16.96 -25.48 1.43
N GLY A 178 -17.65 -26.47 0.85
CA GLY A 178 -17.04 -27.78 0.57
C GLY A 178 -15.84 -27.75 -0.37
N SER A 179 -15.70 -26.74 -1.23
CA SER A 179 -14.49 -26.58 -2.08
C SER A 179 -13.23 -26.30 -1.26
N MET A 180 -13.37 -25.74 -0.06
CA MET A 180 -12.26 -25.50 0.87
C MET A 180 -11.71 -26.79 1.50
N ALA A 181 -12.38 -27.93 1.31
CA ALA A 181 -11.89 -29.24 1.76
C ALA A 181 -10.87 -29.84 0.79
N GLU A 182 -10.69 -29.27 -0.41
CA GLU A 182 -9.77 -29.78 -1.42
C GLU A 182 -8.31 -29.61 -1.00
N ASP A 183 -7.49 -30.58 -1.41
CA ASP A 183 -6.05 -30.55 -1.23
C ASP A 183 -5.41 -29.41 -2.02
N THR A 184 -4.44 -28.75 -1.39
CA THR A 184 -3.53 -27.84 -2.08
C THR A 184 -2.37 -28.61 -2.71
N THR A 185 -1.45 -27.90 -3.37
CA THR A 185 -0.19 -28.47 -3.86
C THR A 185 0.90 -28.56 -2.78
N THR A 186 0.62 -28.11 -1.55
CA THR A 186 1.62 -28.01 -0.47
C THR A 186 1.57 -29.24 0.43
N ILE A 187 2.70 -29.94 0.57
CA ILE A 187 2.81 -31.11 1.46
C ILE A 187 2.88 -30.64 2.92
N ASN A 188 2.11 -31.28 3.79
CA ASN A 188 2.16 -31.08 5.22
C ASN A 188 3.53 -31.52 5.76
N SER A 189 4.38 -30.56 6.11
CA SER A 189 5.75 -30.86 6.57
C SER A 189 5.79 -31.54 7.95
N ALA A 190 4.74 -31.39 8.78
CA ALA A 190 4.66 -32.04 10.09
C ALA A 190 4.26 -33.52 9.98
N GLN A 191 3.49 -33.87 8.94
CA GLN A 191 3.12 -35.24 8.61
C GLN A 191 3.10 -35.41 7.09
N PRO A 192 4.25 -35.69 6.44
CA PRO A 192 4.36 -35.66 4.97
C PRO A 192 3.64 -36.77 4.21
N THR A 193 3.29 -37.86 4.90
CA THR A 193 2.61 -39.02 4.31
C THR A 193 1.43 -39.45 5.16
N ILE A 194 0.39 -39.93 4.49
CA ILE A 194 -0.78 -40.58 5.10
C ILE A 194 -1.00 -41.94 4.44
N GLN A 195 -1.61 -42.85 5.19
CA GLN A 195 -1.88 -44.21 4.73
C GLN A 195 -3.23 -44.25 4.01
N GLN A 196 -3.22 -44.55 2.70
CA GLN A 196 -4.44 -44.68 1.89
C GLN A 196 -4.75 -46.14 1.60
N SER A 197 -6.01 -46.54 1.78
CA SER A 197 -6.50 -47.87 1.42
C SER A 197 -6.81 -47.97 -0.07
N TYR A 198 -6.40 -49.06 -0.72
CA TYR A 198 -6.76 -49.35 -2.10
C TYR A 198 -7.12 -50.83 -2.30
N PRO A 199 -8.06 -51.16 -3.21
CA PRO A 199 -8.37 -52.54 -3.53
C PRO A 199 -7.20 -53.23 -4.23
N CYS A 200 -6.86 -54.43 -3.79
CA CYS A 200 -5.74 -55.22 -4.27
C CYS A 200 -6.08 -56.72 -4.30
N GLY A 201 -5.15 -57.56 -4.78
CA GLY A 201 -5.34 -59.02 -4.86
C GLY A 201 -6.08 -59.49 -6.11
N ARG A 202 -6.30 -60.81 -6.23
CA ARG A 202 -6.97 -61.41 -7.39
C ARG A 202 -8.45 -61.01 -7.38
N ASN A 203 -8.90 -60.32 -8.42
CA ASN A 203 -10.23 -59.74 -8.53
C ASN A 203 -10.55 -58.65 -7.47
N ASN A 204 -9.55 -57.86 -7.03
CA ASN A 204 -9.76 -56.75 -6.08
C ASN A 204 -10.40 -57.16 -4.73
N ASN A 205 -10.14 -58.39 -4.27
CA ASN A 205 -10.79 -58.98 -3.11
C ASN A 205 -10.11 -58.68 -1.75
N LYS A 206 -9.05 -57.87 -1.74
CA LYS A 206 -8.32 -57.47 -0.53
C LYS A 206 -8.21 -55.95 -0.47
N ILE A 207 -8.10 -55.41 0.74
CA ILE A 207 -7.75 -54.00 0.96
C ILE A 207 -6.27 -53.98 1.36
N CYS A 208 -5.48 -53.26 0.58
CA CYS A 208 -4.09 -52.95 0.87
C CYS A 208 -3.96 -51.49 1.29
N TYR A 209 -2.81 -51.14 1.84
CA TYR A 209 -2.49 -49.78 2.26
C TYR A 209 -1.17 -49.33 1.63
N GLY A 210 -1.14 -48.10 1.15
CA GLY A 210 0.06 -47.47 0.60
C GLY A 210 0.23 -46.07 1.18
N ASP A 211 1.48 -45.63 1.28
CA ASP A 211 1.80 -44.27 1.70
C ASP A 211 1.60 -43.33 0.51
N VAL A 212 0.75 -42.33 0.69
CA VAL A 212 0.54 -41.26 -0.28
C VAL A 212 0.94 -39.92 0.35
N PRO A 213 1.34 -38.92 -0.46
CA PRO A 213 1.63 -37.59 0.06
C PRO A 213 0.43 -37.00 0.80
N ASN A 214 0.68 -36.40 1.96
CA ASN A 214 -0.32 -35.69 2.73
C ASN A 214 -0.29 -34.21 2.37
N TYR A 215 -1.22 -33.77 1.54
CA TYR A 215 -1.35 -32.37 1.18
C TYR A 215 -2.15 -31.62 2.24
N LEU A 216 -1.82 -30.34 2.44
CA LEU A 216 -2.65 -29.47 3.28
C LEU A 216 -3.92 -29.10 2.53
N THR A 217 -5.05 -29.10 3.22
CA THR A 217 -6.32 -28.63 2.64
C THR A 217 -6.32 -27.10 2.48
N LYS A 218 -7.22 -26.59 1.64
CA LYS A 218 -7.39 -25.13 1.53
C LYS A 218 -7.84 -24.51 2.85
N MET A 219 -8.68 -25.20 3.62
CA MET A 219 -9.12 -24.78 4.96
C MET A 219 -7.96 -24.73 5.98
N GLU A 220 -7.10 -25.76 6.02
CA GLU A 220 -5.90 -25.74 6.85
C GLU A 220 -4.98 -24.56 6.49
N SER A 221 -4.84 -24.28 5.20
CA SER A 221 -4.06 -23.15 4.68
C SER A 221 -4.66 -21.80 5.12
N LEU A 222 -5.99 -21.65 5.06
CA LEU A 222 -6.71 -20.47 5.54
C LEU A 222 -6.48 -20.25 7.04
N LYS A 223 -6.65 -21.30 7.86
CA LYS A 223 -6.45 -21.23 9.32
C LYS A 223 -5.04 -20.79 9.67
N ALA A 224 -4.03 -21.34 8.99
CA ALA A 224 -2.63 -20.97 9.17
C ALA A 224 -2.36 -19.50 8.77
N ALA A 225 -2.89 -19.07 7.62
CA ALA A 225 -2.70 -17.70 7.11
C ALA A 225 -3.38 -16.65 8.02
N ALA A 226 -4.61 -16.93 8.48
CA ALA A 226 -5.32 -16.10 9.43
C ALA A 226 -4.55 -15.98 10.76
N GLY A 227 -4.00 -17.09 11.28
CA GLY A 227 -3.16 -17.06 12.48
C GLY A 227 -1.94 -16.13 12.34
N VAL A 228 -1.30 -16.11 11.16
CA VAL A 228 -0.21 -15.16 10.88
C VAL A 228 -0.70 -13.71 10.83
N MET A 229 -1.84 -13.44 10.19
CA MET A 229 -2.46 -12.10 10.23
C MET A 229 -2.71 -11.63 11.67
N PHE A 230 -3.32 -12.48 12.49
CA PHE A 230 -3.61 -12.15 13.89
C PHE A 230 -2.34 -11.88 14.70
N ALA A 231 -1.28 -12.68 14.50
CA ALA A 231 0.01 -12.43 15.15
C ALA A 231 0.64 -11.09 14.71
N GLU A 232 0.51 -10.69 13.44
CA GLU A 232 1.01 -9.40 12.95
C GLU A 232 0.20 -8.22 13.50
N LEU A 233 -1.13 -8.36 13.60
CA LEU A 233 -2.00 -7.36 14.23
C LEU A 233 -1.71 -7.23 15.74
N GLU A 234 -1.51 -8.35 16.43
CA GLU A 234 -1.14 -8.39 17.85
C GLU A 234 0.20 -7.67 18.12
N LYS A 235 1.19 -7.85 17.24
CA LYS A 235 2.46 -7.11 17.31
C LYS A 235 2.25 -5.60 17.15
N ALA A 236 1.30 -5.20 16.30
CA ALA A 236 1.01 -3.80 16.06
C ALA A 236 0.24 -3.13 17.21
N ASP A 237 -0.60 -3.88 17.93
CA ASP A 237 -1.40 -3.39 19.06
C ASP A 237 -1.40 -4.35 20.25
N SER A 238 -0.23 -4.54 20.85
CA SER A 238 -0.06 -5.42 22.03
C SER A 238 -0.84 -5.00 23.28
N ASN A 239 -1.34 -3.75 23.32
CA ASN A 239 -2.15 -3.24 24.43
C ASN A 239 -3.66 -3.36 24.18
N HIS A 240 -4.07 -3.80 22.98
CA HIS A 240 -5.46 -3.97 22.55
C HIS A 240 -6.30 -2.69 22.69
N GLU A 241 -5.73 -1.54 22.30
CA GLU A 241 -6.42 -0.24 22.38
C GLU A 241 -6.67 0.42 21.03
N LEU A 242 -6.12 -0.13 19.94
CA LEU A 242 -6.22 0.43 18.59
C LEU A 242 -6.96 -0.50 17.62
N ILE A 243 -6.82 -1.81 17.77
CA ILE A 243 -7.29 -2.80 16.81
C ILE A 243 -8.47 -3.56 17.37
N ARG A 244 -9.59 -3.52 16.64
CA ARG A 244 -10.75 -4.36 16.88
C ARG A 244 -10.98 -5.29 15.70
N VAL A 245 -11.17 -6.58 15.96
CA VAL A 245 -11.35 -7.58 14.92
C VAL A 245 -12.62 -8.39 15.17
N GLY A 246 -13.39 -8.63 14.11
CA GLY A 246 -14.51 -9.57 14.07
C GLY A 246 -14.34 -10.56 12.92
N ALA A 247 -15.13 -11.62 12.92
CA ALA A 247 -15.16 -12.57 11.81
C ALA A 247 -16.50 -13.25 11.69
N ASP A 248 -16.84 -13.62 10.47
CA ASP A 248 -17.95 -14.50 10.17
C ASP A 248 -17.55 -15.47 9.07
N SER A 249 -18.05 -16.69 9.18
CA SER A 249 -17.81 -17.77 8.22
C SER A 249 -19.09 -18.11 7.48
N TYR A 250 -18.95 -18.69 6.30
CA TYR A 250 -20.09 -19.05 5.48
C TYR A 250 -19.82 -20.28 4.61
N ASP A 251 -20.86 -21.07 4.43
CA ASP A 251 -21.03 -22.02 3.32
C ASP A 251 -22.23 -21.53 2.48
N ASP A 252 -23.22 -22.36 2.16
CA ASP A 252 -24.51 -21.91 1.61
C ASP A 252 -25.38 -21.17 2.64
N GLN A 253 -24.94 -21.11 3.89
CA GLN A 253 -25.56 -20.41 5.00
C GLN A 253 -24.53 -19.57 5.76
N THR A 254 -24.99 -18.47 6.32
CA THR A 254 -24.17 -17.64 7.22
C THR A 254 -24.09 -18.30 8.59
N LYS A 255 -22.88 -18.42 9.13
CA LYS A 255 -22.66 -19.01 10.44
C LYS A 255 -22.87 -18.00 11.56
N THR A 256 -22.67 -18.46 12.78
CA THR A 256 -22.68 -17.56 13.93
C THR A 256 -21.42 -16.71 13.89
N GLN A 257 -21.58 -15.40 13.85
CA GLN A 257 -20.45 -14.46 13.84
C GLN A 257 -19.69 -14.43 15.18
N GLN A 258 -18.38 -14.19 15.11
CA GLN A 258 -17.61 -13.60 16.19
C GLN A 258 -17.71 -12.07 16.07
N SER A 259 -18.43 -11.45 17.01
CA SER A 259 -18.58 -9.99 17.05
C SER A 259 -17.23 -9.28 17.19
N ILE A 260 -17.16 -8.04 16.71
CA ILE A 260 -15.96 -7.23 16.74
C ILE A 260 -15.54 -6.90 18.18
N GLN A 261 -14.32 -7.28 18.55
CA GLN A 261 -13.77 -7.13 19.90
C GLN A 261 -12.33 -6.60 19.85
N TRP A 262 -11.84 -6.09 20.97
CA TRP A 262 -10.45 -5.65 21.12
C TRP A 262 -9.47 -6.83 21.02
N GLY A 263 -8.39 -6.65 20.27
CA GLY A 263 -7.39 -7.69 20.04
C GLY A 263 -7.87 -8.80 19.09
N THR A 264 -7.07 -9.86 18.97
CA THR A 264 -7.27 -10.90 17.94
C THR A 264 -7.61 -12.28 18.51
N SER A 265 -7.47 -12.50 19.81
CA SER A 265 -7.55 -13.82 20.46
C SER A 265 -8.89 -14.55 20.27
N LEU A 266 -10.01 -13.82 20.32
CA LEU A 266 -11.34 -14.38 20.13
C LEU A 266 -11.58 -14.80 18.68
N VAL A 267 -11.09 -14.01 17.72
CA VAL A 267 -11.19 -14.31 16.30
C VAL A 267 -10.23 -15.44 15.92
N ASP A 268 -9.03 -15.48 16.47
CA ASP A 268 -8.11 -16.61 16.31
C ASP A 268 -8.73 -17.92 16.81
N SER A 269 -9.39 -17.87 17.98
CA SER A 269 -10.14 -19.02 18.51
C SER A 269 -11.33 -19.40 17.63
N TYR A 270 -12.01 -18.42 17.02
CA TYR A 270 -13.09 -18.64 16.07
C TYR A 270 -12.61 -19.38 14.83
N VAL A 271 -11.54 -18.89 14.19
CA VAL A 271 -10.96 -19.48 12.97
C VAL A 271 -10.45 -20.90 13.23
N LYS A 272 -9.83 -21.15 14.38
CA LYS A 272 -9.39 -22.49 14.78
C LYS A 272 -10.53 -23.50 14.93
N ARG A 273 -11.77 -23.04 15.15
CA ARG A 273 -12.96 -23.88 15.28
C ARG A 273 -13.74 -24.08 13.97
N LEU A 274 -13.30 -23.47 12.86
CA LEU A 274 -13.92 -23.73 11.56
C LEU A 274 -13.85 -25.24 11.25
N PRO A 275 -14.89 -25.79 10.60
CA PRO A 275 -15.04 -27.22 10.38
C PRO A 275 -13.87 -27.80 9.57
N GLU A 276 -13.53 -29.05 9.87
CA GLU A 276 -12.53 -29.84 9.13
C GLU A 276 -13.04 -31.29 9.03
N PRO A 277 -13.46 -31.78 7.84
CA PRO A 277 -13.52 -31.03 6.59
C PRO A 277 -14.69 -30.04 6.54
N PRO A 278 -14.56 -28.91 5.84
CA PRO A 278 -15.69 -28.04 5.51
C PRO A 278 -16.65 -28.71 4.51
N SER A 279 -17.88 -28.21 4.43
CA SER A 279 -18.94 -28.77 3.58
C SER A 279 -19.97 -27.72 3.20
N GLY A 280 -20.84 -28.02 2.23
CA GLY A 280 -21.87 -27.10 1.77
C GLY A 280 -21.46 -26.32 0.51
N GLY A 281 -22.38 -25.50 0.00
CA GLY A 281 -22.09 -24.62 -1.14
C GLY A 281 -21.55 -23.27 -0.68
N THR A 282 -21.69 -22.22 -1.49
CA THR A 282 -20.99 -20.94 -1.24
C THR A 282 -21.95 -19.75 -1.40
N ASP A 283 -22.25 -19.06 -0.29
CA ASP A 283 -23.01 -17.80 -0.23
C ASP A 283 -22.39 -16.85 0.82
N ALA A 284 -21.51 -15.96 0.34
CA ALA A 284 -20.86 -14.95 1.18
C ALA A 284 -21.78 -13.80 1.62
N SER A 285 -23.03 -13.74 1.15
CA SER A 285 -23.84 -12.53 1.26
C SER A 285 -24.21 -12.18 2.71
N GLY A 286 -24.51 -13.15 3.56
CA GLY A 286 -24.83 -12.85 4.96
C GLY A 286 -23.59 -12.51 5.79
N ALA A 287 -22.46 -13.19 5.59
CA ALA A 287 -21.20 -12.85 6.27
C ALA A 287 -20.73 -11.43 5.91
N LEU A 288 -20.81 -11.04 4.64
CA LEU A 288 -20.49 -9.68 4.20
C LEU A 288 -21.53 -8.65 4.70
N THR A 289 -22.79 -9.05 4.86
CA THR A 289 -23.81 -8.19 5.47
C THR A 289 -23.50 -7.93 6.95
N ASN A 290 -23.07 -8.96 7.68
CA ASN A 290 -22.63 -8.82 9.07
C ASN A 290 -21.39 -7.94 9.19
N ALA A 291 -20.40 -8.15 8.32
CA ALA A 291 -19.21 -7.30 8.22
C ALA A 291 -19.57 -5.83 7.95
N PHE A 292 -20.43 -5.57 6.96
CA PHE A 292 -20.91 -4.23 6.65
C PHE A 292 -21.65 -3.60 7.84
N ASN A 293 -22.55 -4.34 8.49
CA ASN A 293 -23.29 -3.82 9.63
C ASN A 293 -22.41 -3.50 10.84
N ALA A 294 -21.36 -4.29 11.07
CA ALA A 294 -20.38 -4.05 12.12
C ALA A 294 -19.52 -2.79 11.83
N LEU A 295 -19.20 -2.54 10.56
CA LEU A 295 -18.24 -1.50 10.18
C LEU A 295 -18.86 -0.20 9.66
N LYS A 296 -20.12 -0.17 9.23
CA LYS A 296 -20.73 1.03 8.63
C LYS A 296 -20.65 2.26 9.54
N ASN A 297 -20.56 3.44 8.95
CA ASN A 297 -20.34 4.71 9.66
C ASN A 297 -21.50 5.02 10.62
N ALA A 298 -22.70 4.55 10.29
CA ALA A 298 -23.88 4.68 11.14
C ALA A 298 -23.85 3.79 12.40
N ASN A 299 -22.88 2.88 12.56
CA ASN A 299 -22.77 2.03 13.74
C ASN A 299 -22.17 2.80 14.93
N ALA A 300 -23.04 3.40 15.73
CA ALA A 300 -22.64 4.15 16.93
C ALA A 300 -21.94 3.29 18.00
N THR A 301 -22.20 1.97 18.04
CA THR A 301 -21.59 1.07 19.03
C THR A 301 -20.08 0.96 18.80
N GLU A 302 -19.67 0.75 17.55
CA GLU A 302 -18.25 0.63 17.21
C GLU A 302 -17.53 1.98 17.37
N LYS A 303 -18.18 3.08 16.98
CA LYS A 303 -17.68 4.42 17.24
C LYS A 303 -17.47 4.68 18.75
N THR A 304 -18.45 4.35 19.58
CA THR A 304 -18.38 4.54 21.03
C THR A 304 -17.26 3.70 21.66
N ALA A 305 -17.04 2.48 21.16
CA ALA A 305 -15.95 1.63 21.63
C ALA A 305 -14.59 2.28 21.39
N HIS A 306 -14.35 2.79 20.18
CA HIS A 306 -13.12 3.52 19.82
C HIS A 306 -12.98 4.84 20.58
N ASP A 307 -14.05 5.64 20.66
CA ASP A 307 -14.06 6.89 21.42
C ASP A 307 -13.70 6.65 22.91
N GLY A 308 -14.18 5.54 23.49
CA GLY A 308 -13.88 5.12 24.86
C GLY A 308 -12.40 4.77 25.11
N LYS A 309 -11.62 4.49 24.07
CA LYS A 309 -10.17 4.32 24.10
C LYS A 309 -9.40 5.55 23.62
N GLY A 310 -10.09 6.66 23.34
CA GLY A 310 -9.49 7.89 22.85
C GLY A 310 -9.22 7.91 21.35
N ASN A 311 -9.75 6.93 20.60
CA ASN A 311 -9.63 6.87 19.14
C ASN A 311 -10.78 7.63 18.50
N THR A 312 -10.56 8.91 18.20
CA THR A 312 -11.54 9.81 17.57
C THR A 312 -11.85 9.45 16.11
N ASN A 313 -10.90 8.80 15.44
CA ASN A 313 -10.98 8.32 14.07
C ASN A 313 -10.35 6.92 13.97
N PHE A 314 -10.90 6.06 13.12
CA PHE A 314 -10.38 4.71 12.86
C PHE A 314 -10.67 4.26 11.43
N ASP A 315 -9.76 3.48 10.86
CA ASP A 315 -9.94 2.87 9.53
C ASP A 315 -10.82 1.61 9.61
N ARG A 316 -11.45 1.26 8.49
CA ARG A 316 -12.46 0.18 8.44
C ARG A 316 -12.14 -0.78 7.31
N TYR A 317 -11.93 -2.04 7.65
CA TYR A 317 -11.43 -3.06 6.73
C TYR A 317 -12.33 -4.29 6.70
N ILE A 318 -12.66 -4.77 5.51
CA ILE A 318 -13.18 -6.12 5.29
C ILE A 318 -12.07 -6.95 4.64
N VAL A 319 -11.83 -8.14 5.16
CA VAL A 319 -11.00 -9.15 4.48
C VAL A 319 -11.95 -10.25 4.01
N PHE A 320 -12.13 -10.37 2.70
CA PHE A 320 -13.05 -11.31 2.07
C PHE A 320 -12.27 -12.34 1.25
N MET A 321 -12.37 -13.60 1.64
CA MET A 321 -11.66 -14.70 0.99
C MET A 321 -12.63 -15.77 0.53
N THR A 322 -12.46 -16.28 -0.69
CA THR A 322 -13.13 -17.48 -1.21
C THR A 322 -12.20 -18.22 -2.16
N ASP A 323 -12.39 -19.54 -2.27
CA ASP A 323 -11.75 -20.38 -3.27
C ASP A 323 -12.69 -20.72 -4.45
N GLY A 324 -13.88 -20.12 -4.49
CA GLY A 324 -14.98 -20.63 -5.30
C GLY A 324 -15.87 -19.56 -5.92
N GLU A 325 -16.91 -20.07 -6.56
CA GLU A 325 -18.01 -19.31 -7.15
C GLU A 325 -19.16 -19.21 -6.16
N MET A 326 -19.98 -18.15 -6.23
CA MET A 326 -21.19 -18.08 -5.42
C MET A 326 -22.22 -19.07 -5.95
N THR A 327 -22.35 -20.23 -5.29
CA THR A 327 -23.17 -21.36 -5.74
C THR A 327 -24.47 -21.52 -4.94
N GLY A 328 -24.61 -20.83 -3.81
CA GLY A 328 -25.71 -21.06 -2.86
C GLY A 328 -25.70 -22.50 -2.36
N ASN A 329 -26.86 -23.10 -2.14
CA ASN A 329 -26.98 -24.52 -1.73
C ASN A 329 -26.86 -25.52 -2.91
N SER A 330 -26.36 -25.07 -4.06
CA SER A 330 -26.21 -25.88 -5.26
C SER A 330 -24.73 -26.11 -5.59
N GLY A 331 -24.43 -27.00 -6.54
CA GLY A 331 -23.07 -27.15 -7.09
C GLY A 331 -22.78 -26.21 -8.28
N THR A 332 -23.67 -25.26 -8.57
CA THR A 332 -23.61 -24.42 -9.78
C THR A 332 -23.67 -22.95 -9.44
N TRP A 333 -22.94 -22.13 -10.19
CA TRP A 333 -22.95 -20.67 -9.99
C TRP A 333 -24.35 -20.07 -10.07
N ASN A 334 -24.63 -19.18 -9.13
CA ASN A 334 -25.90 -18.50 -8.98
C ASN A 334 -25.72 -16.98 -9.18
N SER A 335 -26.23 -16.46 -10.29
CA SER A 335 -26.13 -15.03 -10.65
C SER A 335 -26.78 -14.08 -9.64
N THR A 336 -27.85 -14.51 -8.98
CA THR A 336 -28.58 -13.69 -8.00
C THR A 336 -27.73 -13.49 -6.74
N ILE A 337 -27.08 -14.55 -6.26
CA ILE A 337 -26.18 -14.48 -5.11
C ILE A 337 -24.93 -13.67 -5.46
N ASP A 338 -24.34 -13.92 -6.64
CA ASP A 338 -23.20 -13.15 -7.14
C ASP A 338 -23.50 -11.64 -7.19
N THR A 339 -24.67 -11.26 -7.74
CA THR A 339 -25.12 -9.87 -7.78
C THR A 339 -25.32 -9.30 -6.38
N ARG A 340 -25.94 -10.05 -5.47
CA ARG A 340 -26.13 -9.62 -4.09
C ARG A 340 -24.80 -9.36 -3.36
N VAL A 341 -23.82 -10.23 -3.54
CA VAL A 341 -22.46 -10.03 -2.97
C VAL A 341 -21.82 -8.77 -3.53
N ARG A 342 -21.93 -8.53 -4.85
CA ARG A 342 -21.44 -7.29 -5.48
C ARG A 342 -22.10 -6.06 -4.89
N ASP A 343 -23.43 -6.08 -4.71
CA ASP A 343 -24.17 -4.96 -4.14
C ASP A 343 -23.73 -4.65 -2.71
N ILE A 344 -23.47 -5.67 -1.89
CA ILE A 344 -22.96 -5.48 -0.52
C ILE A 344 -21.55 -4.87 -0.55
N CYS A 345 -20.65 -5.39 -1.40
CA CYS A 345 -19.32 -4.81 -1.57
C CYS A 345 -19.37 -3.35 -2.02
N LEU A 346 -20.25 -3.02 -2.96
CA LEU A 346 -20.46 -1.65 -3.42
C LEU A 346 -20.98 -0.76 -2.28
N ASN A 347 -21.93 -1.23 -1.48
CA ASN A 347 -22.46 -0.50 -0.32
C ASN A 347 -21.37 -0.26 0.73
N ALA A 348 -20.53 -1.26 1.03
CA ALA A 348 -19.43 -1.10 1.96
C ALA A 348 -18.39 -0.08 1.47
N LYS A 349 -17.97 -0.17 0.20
CA LYS A 349 -17.03 0.80 -0.40
C LYS A 349 -17.59 2.21 -0.51
N SER A 350 -18.91 2.36 -0.59
CA SER A 350 -19.60 3.66 -0.73
C SER A 350 -20.06 4.28 0.58
N ASP A 351 -19.86 3.60 1.71
CA ASP A 351 -20.27 4.10 3.01
C ASP A 351 -19.45 5.33 3.42
N GLY A 352 -20.12 6.44 3.74
CA GLY A 352 -19.46 7.72 4.05
C GLY A 352 -19.02 8.54 2.83
N LEU A 353 -19.25 8.07 1.60
CA LEU A 353 -18.93 8.82 0.38
C LEU A 353 -20.03 9.84 0.03
N THR A 354 -19.63 10.90 -0.67
CA THR A 354 -20.57 11.86 -1.28
C THR A 354 -21.29 11.23 -2.48
N ASP A 355 -22.45 11.76 -2.87
CA ASP A 355 -23.22 11.19 -4.00
C ASP A 355 -22.46 11.22 -5.32
N ALA A 356 -21.60 12.23 -5.53
CA ALA A 356 -20.69 12.29 -6.67
C ALA A 356 -19.67 11.15 -6.65
N ALA A 357 -19.05 10.87 -5.50
CA ALA A 357 -18.09 9.77 -5.34
C ALA A 357 -18.77 8.39 -5.47
N LYS A 358 -20.00 8.24 -4.97
CA LYS A 358 -20.81 7.03 -5.19
C LYS A 358 -21.07 6.78 -6.67
N LEU A 359 -21.36 7.83 -7.44
CA LEU A 359 -21.59 7.71 -8.88
C LEU A 359 -20.32 7.29 -9.63
N LYS A 360 -19.16 7.86 -9.28
CA LYS A 360 -17.85 7.43 -9.81
C LYS A 360 -17.65 5.92 -9.59
N LEU A 361 -17.85 5.45 -8.36
CA LEU A 361 -17.66 4.06 -7.98
C LEU A 361 -18.63 3.13 -8.75
N LYS A 362 -19.90 3.51 -8.89
CA LYS A 362 -20.90 2.77 -9.68
C LYS A 362 -20.52 2.64 -11.16
N ASN A 363 -19.86 3.66 -11.70
CA ASN A 363 -19.39 3.68 -13.09
C ASN A 363 -18.01 2.99 -13.27
N GLY A 364 -17.45 2.39 -12.21
CA GLY A 364 -16.14 1.73 -12.26
C GLY A 364 -14.95 2.70 -12.31
N GLN A 365 -15.15 3.97 -11.95
CA GLN A 365 -14.06 4.95 -11.86
C GLN A 365 -13.32 4.81 -10.52
N GLN A 366 -12.02 5.07 -10.55
CA GLN A 366 -11.19 5.06 -9.35
C GLN A 366 -11.53 6.26 -8.44
N LEU A 367 -11.64 6.00 -7.15
CA LEU A 367 -11.81 7.02 -6.12
C LEU A 367 -10.47 7.69 -5.80
N THR A 368 -10.50 8.95 -5.36
CA THR A 368 -9.31 9.58 -4.79
C THR A 368 -8.93 8.92 -3.46
N GLU A 369 -7.69 9.08 -3.01
CA GLU A 369 -7.26 8.55 -1.70
C GLU A 369 -8.10 9.09 -0.54
N GLU A 370 -8.54 10.35 -0.63
CA GLU A 370 -9.44 10.96 0.34
C GLU A 370 -10.82 10.29 0.33
N GLU A 371 -11.42 10.09 -0.86
CA GLU A 371 -12.71 9.40 -0.99
C GLU A 371 -12.64 7.96 -0.49
N MET A 372 -11.55 7.25 -0.82
CA MET A 372 -11.30 5.88 -0.36
C MET A 372 -11.07 5.79 1.15
N SER A 373 -10.53 6.83 1.78
CA SER A 373 -10.36 6.87 3.24
C SER A 373 -11.68 6.99 4.01
N LYS A 374 -12.75 7.46 3.36
CA LYS A 374 -14.09 7.55 3.96
C LYS A 374 -14.83 6.22 3.90
N GLY A 375 -14.62 5.42 2.85
CA GLY A 375 -15.25 4.12 2.63
C GLY A 375 -14.73 3.00 3.52
N ILE A 376 -15.42 1.85 3.51
CA ILE A 376 -14.85 0.61 4.03
C ILE A 376 -13.93 0.03 2.95
N LYS A 377 -12.68 -0.25 3.33
CA LYS A 377 -11.67 -0.82 2.44
C LYS A 377 -11.81 -2.34 2.43
N ILE A 378 -11.95 -2.95 1.26
CA ILE A 378 -12.15 -4.40 1.13
C ILE A 378 -10.90 -5.01 0.51
N TYR A 379 -10.18 -5.79 1.30
CA TYR A 379 -9.16 -6.73 0.84
C TYR A 379 -9.84 -8.01 0.38
N THR A 380 -9.55 -8.47 -0.83
CA THR A 380 -10.09 -9.70 -1.38
C THR A 380 -8.99 -10.70 -1.74
N ILE A 381 -9.23 -11.97 -1.43
CA ILE A 381 -8.25 -13.06 -1.60
C ILE A 381 -8.93 -14.18 -2.38
N ALA A 382 -8.52 -14.35 -3.64
CA ALA A 382 -8.99 -15.41 -4.54
C ALA A 382 -8.04 -16.60 -4.43
N PHE A 383 -8.26 -17.46 -3.46
CA PHE A 383 -7.33 -18.56 -3.18
C PHE A 383 -7.63 -19.76 -4.07
N MET A 384 -6.80 -19.99 -5.10
CA MET A 384 -7.03 -21.06 -6.08
C MET A 384 -8.44 -21.03 -6.72
N ALA A 385 -9.05 -19.84 -6.82
CA ALA A 385 -10.43 -19.69 -7.26
C ALA A 385 -10.62 -19.75 -8.79
N PRO A 386 -11.79 -20.19 -9.29
CA PRO A 386 -12.14 -20.14 -10.71
C PRO A 386 -12.38 -18.71 -11.20
N ASP A 387 -12.42 -18.53 -12.53
CA ASP A 387 -12.49 -17.21 -13.18
C ASP A 387 -13.66 -16.32 -12.73
N ARG A 388 -14.85 -16.88 -12.46
CA ARG A 388 -15.96 -16.04 -11.99
C ARG A 388 -15.76 -15.62 -10.53
N GLY A 389 -15.24 -16.50 -9.68
CA GLY A 389 -14.83 -16.17 -8.31
C GLY A 389 -13.80 -15.05 -8.28
N LYS A 390 -12.77 -15.14 -9.13
CA LYS A 390 -11.78 -14.06 -9.34
C LYS A 390 -12.43 -12.74 -9.76
N LYS A 391 -13.34 -12.76 -10.75
CA LYS A 391 -14.07 -11.56 -11.20
C LYS A 391 -14.95 -10.94 -10.12
N LEU A 392 -15.55 -11.75 -9.25
CA LEU A 392 -16.32 -11.28 -8.10
C LEU A 392 -15.41 -10.60 -7.07
N LEU A 393 -14.33 -11.26 -6.68
CA LEU A 393 -13.39 -10.74 -5.69
C LEU A 393 -12.65 -9.49 -6.19
N ASN A 394 -12.27 -9.44 -7.47
CA ASN A 394 -11.67 -8.26 -8.07
C ASN A 394 -12.65 -7.07 -8.05
N TYR A 395 -13.92 -7.30 -8.38
CA TYR A 395 -14.97 -6.28 -8.27
C TYR A 395 -15.17 -5.79 -6.84
N CYS A 396 -15.14 -6.70 -5.86
CA CYS A 396 -15.31 -6.35 -4.45
C CYS A 396 -14.13 -5.56 -3.88
N ALA A 397 -12.91 -5.76 -4.39
CA ALA A 397 -11.71 -5.05 -3.93
C ALA A 397 -11.87 -3.52 -4.01
N SER A 398 -11.19 -2.81 -3.09
CA SER A 398 -11.20 -1.34 -3.07
C SER A 398 -10.26 -0.67 -4.07
N GLY A 399 -9.48 -1.44 -4.84
CA GLY A 399 -8.61 -0.92 -5.89
C GLY A 399 -7.29 -1.69 -6.01
N PRO A 400 -6.31 -1.13 -6.75
CA PRO A 400 -4.97 -1.72 -6.86
C PRO A 400 -4.35 -1.92 -5.46
N GLY A 401 -3.81 -3.11 -5.20
CA GLY A 401 -3.22 -3.47 -3.89
C GLY A 401 -4.21 -4.00 -2.85
N TYR A 402 -5.50 -4.11 -3.18
CA TYR A 402 -6.52 -4.74 -2.33
C TYR A 402 -6.98 -6.12 -2.82
N TYR A 403 -6.53 -6.57 -3.99
CA TYR A 403 -6.89 -7.86 -4.57
C TYR A 403 -5.66 -8.77 -4.66
N TYR A 404 -5.80 -10.02 -4.22
CA TYR A 404 -4.74 -11.02 -4.20
C TYR A 404 -5.23 -12.35 -4.78
N GLU A 405 -4.37 -13.04 -5.51
CA GLU A 405 -4.64 -14.37 -6.11
C GLU A 405 -3.59 -15.40 -5.69
N PRO A 406 -3.51 -15.79 -4.40
CA PRO A 406 -2.58 -16.83 -3.99
C PRO A 406 -2.93 -18.17 -4.64
N THR A 407 -1.92 -18.87 -5.15
CA THR A 407 -2.04 -20.20 -5.78
C THR A 407 -1.49 -21.33 -4.92
N ASP A 408 -0.92 -21.00 -3.76
CA ASP A 408 -0.31 -21.92 -2.82
C ASP A 408 -0.36 -21.34 -1.40
N MET A 409 -0.11 -22.19 -0.40
CA MET A 409 -0.16 -21.83 1.02
C MET A 409 0.88 -20.75 1.38
N THR A 410 2.08 -20.80 0.82
CA THR A 410 3.16 -19.85 1.16
C THR A 410 2.76 -18.44 0.75
N THR A 411 2.22 -18.31 -0.46
CA THR A 411 1.70 -17.05 -0.99
C THR A 411 0.47 -16.59 -0.22
N LEU A 412 -0.42 -17.50 0.21
CA LEU A 412 -1.57 -17.18 1.04
C LEU A 412 -1.15 -16.61 2.40
N VAL A 413 -0.25 -17.28 3.11
CA VAL A 413 0.27 -16.85 4.42
C VAL A 413 0.95 -15.48 4.30
N LYS A 414 1.79 -15.29 3.26
CA LYS A 414 2.42 -14.00 2.98
C LYS A 414 1.38 -12.90 2.74
N THR A 415 0.33 -13.21 1.98
CA THR A 415 -0.77 -12.28 1.66
C THR A 415 -1.47 -11.81 2.93
N PHE A 416 -1.88 -12.72 3.81
CA PHE A 416 -2.53 -12.37 5.07
C PHE A 416 -1.62 -11.51 5.97
N GLY A 417 -0.34 -11.86 6.09
CA GLY A 417 0.63 -11.06 6.84
C GLY A 417 0.85 -9.67 6.23
N GLU A 418 0.87 -9.55 4.89
CA GLU A 418 0.99 -8.26 4.21
C GLU A 418 -0.23 -7.37 4.43
N ILE A 419 -1.44 -7.93 4.34
CA ILE A 419 -2.69 -7.21 4.64
C ILE A 419 -2.67 -6.70 6.07
N ALA A 420 -2.28 -7.54 7.04
CA ALA A 420 -2.17 -7.16 8.45
C ALA A 420 -1.23 -5.96 8.65
N ARG A 421 -0.02 -6.03 8.08
CA ARG A 421 0.97 -4.94 8.17
C ARG A 421 0.48 -3.67 7.48
N LYS A 422 -0.09 -3.78 6.28
CA LYS A 422 -0.64 -2.63 5.55
C LYS A 422 -1.75 -1.95 6.34
N ALA A 423 -2.72 -2.71 6.84
CA ALA A 423 -3.82 -2.18 7.63
C ALA A 423 -3.32 -1.47 8.90
N ALA A 424 -2.35 -2.07 9.59
CA ALA A 424 -1.75 -1.53 10.81
C ALA A 424 -0.83 -0.30 10.59
N GLN A 425 -0.35 -0.05 9.37
CA GLN A 425 0.60 1.03 9.04
C GLN A 425 -0.06 2.30 8.46
N THR A 426 -1.38 2.36 8.38
CA THR A 426 -2.10 3.37 7.56
C THR A 426 -2.03 4.82 8.10
N GLY A 427 -1.33 5.09 9.21
CA GLY A 427 -1.19 6.41 9.85
C GLY A 427 -0.10 7.36 9.30
N THR A 428 0.73 6.94 8.33
CA THR A 428 1.78 7.82 7.73
C THR A 428 1.43 8.22 6.30
N ARG A 429 1.26 9.52 6.03
CA ARG A 429 0.93 10.06 4.69
C ARG A 429 1.78 11.27 4.34
N LEU A 430 2.16 11.38 3.06
CA LEU A 430 2.74 12.58 2.46
C LEU A 430 1.62 13.58 2.16
N THR A 431 1.84 14.86 2.46
CA THR A 431 0.87 15.94 2.21
C THR A 431 1.58 17.08 1.48
N ASN A 432 2.00 16.82 0.25
CA ASN A 432 2.70 17.81 -0.58
C ASN A 432 1.75 18.65 -1.43
#